data_AF-A0A2M7L3Y4-F1
#
_entry.id   AF-A0A2M7L3Y4-F1
#
_cell.length_a   1.000
_cell.length_b   1.000
_cell.length_c   1.000
_cell.angle_alpha   90.00
_cell.angle_beta   90.00
_cell.angle_gamma   90.00
#
_symmetry.space_group_name_H-M   'P 1'
#
loop_
_entity.id
_entity.type
_entity.pdbx_description
1 polymer ?
#
loop_
_entity_poly.entity_id
_entity_poly.type
_entity_poly.pdbx_seq_one_letter_code
_entity_poly.pdbx_strand_id
1 'polypeptide(L)'
;MSMDMYEAEQESAMDAFYDSISKDLYPEHKELAIDEFIEERMRSYFLKHPELIQAPIECFFHASDLQQLSPRCALVMYTSSIEQYLRSVLLKPVLFGMIHNENVAELIVRSSVGQSGFSRYKKLLTSLCHHAAEIELSDLKGIDGKPILEEASDVYNIRSRVTHQGYQATTSEMEKARNVAVMILTKVVEPVLLKLGLFVGKDEGGSYMILDDGENG
;
A
#
# COMPACT_ATOMS: atom_id res chain seq x y z
N MET A 1 4.72 -23.79 18.28
CA MET A 1 4.12 -22.85 17.30
C MET A 1 5.23 -22.45 16.34
N SER A 2 5.06 -22.70 15.04
CA SER A 2 6.02 -22.26 14.03
C SER A 2 5.92 -20.73 13.85
N MET A 3 7.02 -20.12 13.41
CA MET A 3 7.09 -18.70 13.02
C MET A 3 5.95 -18.33 12.03
N ASP A 4 5.62 -19.25 11.13
CA ASP A 4 4.55 -19.12 10.11
C ASP A 4 3.14 -19.00 10.71
N MET A 5 2.90 -19.63 11.88
CA MET A 5 1.61 -19.57 12.56
C MET A 5 1.42 -18.21 13.24
N TYR A 6 2.51 -17.61 13.73
CA TYR A 6 2.48 -16.25 14.26
C TYR A 6 2.20 -15.23 13.16
N GLU A 7 2.88 -15.28 12.01
CA GLU A 7 2.61 -14.33 10.91
C GLU A 7 1.20 -14.47 10.33
N ALA A 8 0.66 -15.69 10.23
CA ALA A 8 -0.71 -15.93 9.77
C ALA A 8 -1.79 -15.49 10.79
N GLU A 9 -1.54 -15.65 12.10
CA GLU A 9 -2.44 -15.17 13.15
C GLU A 9 -2.46 -13.64 13.25
N GLN A 10 -1.29 -13.01 13.07
CA GLN A 10 -1.20 -11.58 12.83
C GLN A 10 -2.02 -11.20 11.59
N GLU A 11 -1.84 -11.91 10.47
CA GLU A 11 -2.58 -11.75 9.21
C GLU A 11 -4.10 -12.00 9.27
N SER A 12 -4.64 -12.48 10.38
CA SER A 12 -6.09 -12.61 10.61
C SER A 12 -6.66 -11.53 11.55
N ALA A 13 -5.89 -11.03 12.51
CA ALA A 13 -6.38 -10.06 13.51
C ALA A 13 -6.62 -8.62 12.97
N MET A 14 -5.68 -8.08 12.18
CA MET A 14 -5.89 -6.84 11.41
C MET A 14 -7.05 -6.93 10.33
N ASP A 15 -7.52 -8.11 9.87
CA ASP A 15 -8.62 -8.35 8.88
C ASP A 15 -9.92 -7.95 9.53
N ALA A 16 -10.14 -8.47 10.73
CA ALA A 16 -11.24 -8.07 11.57
C ALA A 16 -11.19 -6.56 11.95
N PHE A 17 -10.00 -6.00 12.13
CA PHE A 17 -9.81 -4.58 12.47
C PHE A 17 -10.20 -3.63 11.32
N TYR A 18 -9.84 -3.90 10.07
CA TYR A 18 -10.22 -3.02 8.95
C TYR A 18 -11.63 -3.27 8.42
N ASP A 19 -12.17 -4.48 8.57
CA ASP A 19 -13.57 -4.72 8.23
C ASP A 19 -14.52 -3.95 9.16
N SER A 20 -14.18 -3.76 10.45
CA SER A 20 -14.93 -2.86 11.33
C SER A 20 -14.77 -1.40 10.94
N ILE A 21 -13.56 -0.97 10.57
CA ILE A 21 -13.31 0.40 10.05
C ILE A 21 -14.22 0.68 8.84
N SER A 22 -14.28 -0.24 7.87
CA SER A 22 -15.10 -0.08 6.66
C SER A 22 -16.60 0.06 6.91
N LYS A 23 -17.10 -0.49 8.02
CA LYS A 23 -18.53 -0.43 8.39
C LYS A 23 -18.89 0.84 9.15
N ASP A 24 -17.95 1.37 9.94
CA ASP A 24 -18.17 2.53 10.82
C ASP A 24 -17.82 3.88 10.15
N LEU A 25 -17.19 3.83 8.98
CA LEU A 25 -16.81 5.00 8.16
C LEU A 25 -17.98 5.67 7.43
N TYR A 26 -19.13 4.99 7.27
CA TYR A 26 -20.24 5.45 6.42
C TYR A 26 -21.58 5.65 7.17
N PRO A 27 -21.68 6.60 8.11
CA PRO A 27 -22.97 7.20 8.46
C PRO A 27 -23.33 8.27 7.40
N GLU A 28 -24.39 8.02 6.64
CA GLU A 28 -24.75 8.60 5.32
C GLU A 28 -24.76 10.14 5.12
N HIS A 29 -24.31 11.03 6.03
CA HIS A 29 -24.60 12.48 5.88
C HIS A 29 -23.55 13.51 6.40
N LYS A 30 -22.24 13.35 6.18
CA LYS A 30 -21.22 14.39 6.57
C LYS A 30 -19.98 14.54 5.65
N GLU A 31 -20.09 14.29 4.36
CA GLU A 31 -18.93 13.90 3.53
C GLU A 31 -17.94 15.05 3.16
N LEU A 32 -18.40 16.18 2.62
CA LEU A 32 -17.48 17.14 1.97
C LEU A 32 -16.42 17.82 2.87
N ALA A 33 -16.75 18.19 4.11
CA ALA A 33 -15.79 18.87 5.00
C ALA A 33 -14.78 17.90 5.64
N ILE A 34 -15.11 16.60 5.64
CA ILE A 34 -14.22 15.55 6.13
C ILE A 34 -13.20 15.20 5.04
N ASP A 35 -13.61 15.23 3.77
CA ASP A 35 -12.77 14.88 2.63
C ASP A 35 -11.61 15.88 2.43
N GLU A 36 -11.89 17.18 2.38
CA GLU A 36 -10.86 18.23 2.29
C GLU A 36 -9.88 18.16 3.48
N PHE A 37 -10.39 17.84 4.67
CA PHE A 37 -9.55 17.68 5.86
C PHE A 37 -8.62 16.46 5.78
N ILE A 38 -9.08 15.34 5.21
CA ILE A 38 -8.25 14.15 5.02
C ILE A 38 -7.12 14.44 4.02
N GLU A 39 -7.42 15.10 2.90
CA GLU A 39 -6.42 15.48 1.88
C GLU A 39 -5.34 16.40 2.47
N GLU A 40 -5.72 17.46 3.18
CA GLU A 40 -4.77 18.37 3.84
C GLU A 40 -3.86 17.64 4.83
N ARG A 41 -4.42 16.69 5.59
CA ARG A 41 -3.65 15.92 6.57
C ARG A 41 -2.75 14.88 5.94
N MET A 42 -3.19 14.22 4.87
CA MET A 42 -2.35 13.31 4.07
C MET A 42 -1.19 14.07 3.45
N ARG A 43 -1.46 15.22 2.82
CA ARG A 43 -0.41 16.09 2.28
C ARG A 43 0.58 16.52 3.36
N SER A 44 0.09 16.98 4.51
CA SER A 44 0.93 17.34 5.66
C SER A 44 1.80 16.17 6.16
N TYR A 45 1.27 14.94 6.11
CA TYR A 45 2.02 13.74 6.47
C TYR A 45 3.16 13.47 5.49
N PHE A 46 2.90 13.53 4.18
CA PHE A 46 3.93 13.32 3.16
C PHE A 46 5.02 14.40 3.20
N LEU A 47 4.67 15.66 3.40
CA LEU A 47 5.65 16.75 3.52
C LEU A 47 6.56 16.61 4.75
N LYS A 48 6.08 15.94 5.81
CA LYS A 48 6.89 15.62 7.01
C LYS A 48 7.71 14.35 6.87
N HIS A 49 7.33 13.49 5.94
CA HIS A 49 7.93 12.17 5.70
C HIS A 49 8.20 11.94 4.20
N PRO A 50 8.95 12.83 3.53
CA PRO A 50 9.19 12.73 2.09
C PRO A 50 9.93 11.43 1.71
N GLU A 51 10.67 10.83 2.64
CA GLU A 51 11.44 9.60 2.45
C GLU A 51 10.60 8.31 2.35
N LEU A 52 9.29 8.36 2.60
CA LEU A 52 8.42 7.17 2.63
C LEU A 52 8.45 6.35 1.35
N ILE A 53 8.67 7.01 0.21
CA ILE A 53 8.73 6.37 -1.11
C ILE A 53 10.08 5.70 -1.39
N GLN A 54 11.14 6.04 -0.65
CA GLN A 54 12.50 5.61 -0.93
C GLN A 54 12.64 4.08 -0.86
N ALA A 55 12.35 3.51 0.29
CA ALA A 55 12.48 2.08 0.53
C ALA A 55 11.69 1.20 -0.48
N PRO A 56 10.43 1.49 -0.81
CA PRO A 56 9.71 0.69 -1.79
C PRO A 56 10.30 0.79 -3.20
N ILE A 57 10.79 1.96 -3.60
CA ILE A 57 11.44 2.14 -4.89
C ILE A 57 12.79 1.42 -4.95
N GLU A 58 13.60 1.51 -3.89
CA GLU A 58 14.86 0.78 -3.80
C GLU A 58 14.64 -0.74 -3.84
N CYS A 59 13.62 -1.25 -3.15
CA CYS A 59 13.21 -2.66 -3.25
C CYS A 59 12.89 -3.04 -4.71
N PHE A 60 12.15 -2.18 -5.42
CA PHE A 60 11.78 -2.42 -6.82
C PHE A 60 12.99 -2.48 -7.75
N PHE A 61 13.91 -1.52 -7.64
CA PHE A 61 15.11 -1.50 -8.48
C PHE A 61 16.04 -2.66 -8.14
N HIS A 62 16.21 -2.98 -6.86
CA HIS A 62 17.00 -4.14 -6.44
C HIS A 62 16.40 -5.46 -6.96
N ALA A 63 15.07 -5.59 -6.96
CA ALA A 63 14.40 -6.74 -7.58
C ALA A 63 14.68 -6.82 -9.09
N SER A 64 14.74 -5.68 -9.78
CA SER A 64 15.03 -5.59 -11.20
C SER A 64 16.44 -6.07 -11.54
N ASP A 65 17.42 -5.77 -10.69
CA ASP A 65 18.80 -6.26 -10.84
C ASP A 65 18.90 -7.77 -10.63
N LEU A 66 18.06 -8.32 -9.75
CA LEU A 66 18.07 -9.75 -9.40
C LEU A 66 17.27 -10.64 -10.35
N GLN A 67 16.41 -10.09 -11.21
CA GLN A 67 15.42 -10.86 -11.97
C GLN A 67 16.02 -11.98 -12.84
N GLN A 68 17.23 -11.78 -13.38
CA GLN A 68 17.93 -12.79 -14.18
C GLN A 68 18.79 -13.75 -13.35
N LEU A 69 19.22 -13.32 -12.16
CA LEU A 69 20.12 -14.08 -11.28
C LEU A 69 19.34 -15.01 -10.35
N SER A 70 18.23 -14.52 -9.79
CA SER A 70 17.39 -15.25 -8.85
C SER A 70 15.95 -14.73 -8.92
N PRO A 71 15.08 -15.38 -9.72
CA PRO A 71 13.65 -15.07 -9.76
C PRO A 71 12.98 -15.11 -8.37
N ARG A 72 13.48 -15.96 -7.46
CA ARG A 72 13.02 -16.04 -6.07
C ARG A 72 13.29 -14.75 -5.30
N CYS A 73 14.54 -14.27 -5.32
CA CYS A 73 14.91 -13.07 -4.59
C CYS A 73 14.23 -11.83 -5.20
N ALA A 74 14.15 -11.78 -6.54
CA ALA A 74 13.42 -10.73 -7.24
C ALA A 74 11.94 -10.72 -6.86
N LEU A 75 11.27 -11.88 -6.82
CA LEU A 75 9.87 -11.97 -6.40
C LEU A 75 9.66 -11.44 -4.98
N VAL A 76 10.52 -11.84 -4.03
CA VAL A 76 10.45 -11.35 -2.65
C VAL A 76 10.56 -9.82 -2.61
N MET A 77 11.54 -9.25 -3.31
CA MET A 77 11.79 -7.80 -3.32
C MET A 77 10.68 -7.01 -4.04
N TYR A 78 10.15 -7.51 -5.16
CA TYR A 78 8.97 -6.91 -5.81
C TYR A 78 7.75 -6.95 -4.91
N THR A 79 7.52 -8.06 -4.21
CA THR A 79 6.42 -8.20 -3.25
C THR A 79 6.58 -7.22 -2.09
N SER A 80 7.80 -7.07 -1.54
CA SER A 80 8.07 -6.10 -0.48
C SER A 80 7.82 -4.66 -0.93
N SER A 81 8.16 -4.33 -2.18
CA SER A 81 7.83 -3.03 -2.78
C SER A 81 6.31 -2.78 -2.82
N ILE A 82 5.53 -3.77 -3.31
CA ILE A 82 4.05 -3.73 -3.30
C ILE A 82 3.51 -3.46 -1.91
N GLU A 83 3.95 -4.23 -0.91
CA GLU A 83 3.49 -4.08 0.47
C GLU A 83 3.81 -2.71 1.05
N GLN A 84 5.01 -2.19 0.77
CA GLN A 84 5.42 -0.88 1.26
C GLN A 84 4.64 0.25 0.57
N TYR A 85 4.34 0.16 -0.72
CA TYR A 85 3.42 1.09 -1.39
C TYR A 85 2.05 1.09 -0.71
N LEU A 86 1.42 -0.09 -0.57
CA LEU A 86 0.06 -0.18 -0.02
C LEU A 86 0.01 0.22 1.47
N ARG A 87 0.98 -0.21 2.27
CA ARG A 87 0.97 -0.01 3.72
C ARG A 87 1.57 1.32 4.16
N SER A 88 2.80 1.60 3.74
CA SER A 88 3.55 2.76 4.25
C SER A 88 3.23 4.02 3.46
N VAL A 89 3.04 3.91 2.15
CA VAL A 89 2.82 5.08 1.28
C VAL A 89 1.35 5.44 1.16
N LEU A 90 0.42 4.48 1.14
CA LEU A 90 -1.01 4.79 1.01
C LEU A 90 -1.73 4.77 2.36
N LEU A 91 -1.76 3.61 3.02
CA LEU A 91 -2.60 3.40 4.20
C LEU A 91 -2.21 4.26 5.41
N LYS A 92 -0.93 4.32 5.79
CA LYS A 92 -0.48 5.07 6.98
C LYS A 92 -0.87 6.56 6.93
N PRO A 93 -0.61 7.30 5.82
CA PRO A 93 -1.06 8.69 5.71
C PRO A 93 -2.57 8.85 5.88
N VAL A 94 -3.38 7.93 5.35
CA VAL A 94 -4.85 7.96 5.52
C VAL A 94 -5.23 7.83 6.98
N LEU A 95 -4.71 6.81 7.67
CA LEU A 95 -5.00 6.61 9.08
C LEU A 95 -4.59 7.82 9.93
N PHE A 96 -3.50 8.51 9.54
CA PHE A 96 -3.09 9.76 10.16
C PHE A 96 -4.10 10.89 9.92
N GLY A 97 -4.59 11.05 8.68
CA GLY A 97 -5.62 12.05 8.37
C GLY A 97 -6.95 11.81 9.06
N MET A 98 -7.23 10.56 9.42
CA MET A 98 -8.49 10.15 10.03
C MET A 98 -8.48 10.09 11.57
N ILE A 99 -7.37 10.36 12.24
CA ILE A 99 -7.22 10.16 13.70
C ILE A 99 -8.19 10.99 14.55
N HIS A 100 -8.76 12.07 13.99
CA HIS A 100 -9.74 12.94 14.66
C HIS A 100 -11.18 12.41 14.57
N ASN A 101 -11.42 11.35 13.80
CA ASN A 101 -12.70 10.65 13.79
C ASN A 101 -12.77 9.73 15.01
N GLU A 102 -13.71 10.00 15.93
CA GLU A 102 -13.87 9.26 17.20
C GLU A 102 -13.99 7.75 16.97
N ASN A 103 -14.66 7.32 15.89
CA ASN A 103 -14.78 5.91 15.52
C ASN A 103 -13.41 5.32 15.18
N VAL A 104 -12.55 6.06 14.46
CA VAL A 104 -11.20 5.62 14.06
C VAL A 104 -10.24 5.61 15.25
N ALA A 105 -10.35 6.56 16.17
CA ALA A 105 -9.54 6.64 17.38
C ALA A 105 -9.80 5.47 18.36
N GLU A 106 -11.06 5.14 18.63
CA GLU A 106 -11.44 3.98 19.46
C GLU A 106 -10.98 2.65 18.83
N LEU A 107 -10.97 2.60 17.50
CA LEU A 107 -10.52 1.45 16.71
C LEU A 107 -8.99 1.29 16.73
N ILE A 108 -8.20 2.37 16.61
CA ILE A 108 -6.73 2.35 16.75
C ILE A 108 -6.31 1.81 18.12
N VAL A 109 -7.04 2.16 19.18
CA VAL A 109 -6.81 1.65 20.54
C VAL A 109 -7.03 0.13 20.65
N ARG A 110 -8.03 -0.43 19.94
CA ARG A 110 -8.32 -1.87 19.97
C ARG A 110 -7.34 -2.73 19.15
N SER A 111 -6.72 -2.15 18.12
CA SER A 111 -5.82 -2.84 17.16
C SER A 111 -4.33 -2.69 17.44
N SER A 112 -3.98 -1.83 18.40
CA SER A 112 -2.66 -1.82 19.03
C SER A 112 -2.31 -3.16 19.69
N VAL A 113 -3.29 -4.08 19.80
CA VAL A 113 -3.18 -5.45 20.27
C VAL A 113 -3.19 -6.43 19.06
N GLY A 114 -2.08 -6.51 18.30
CA GLY A 114 -1.73 -7.68 17.46
C GLY A 114 -1.88 -7.64 15.90
N GLN A 115 -0.96 -6.95 15.21
CA GLN A 115 -0.18 -7.26 13.96
C GLN A 115 -0.77 -7.76 12.57
N SER A 116 0.11 -7.86 11.51
CA SER A 116 0.16 -7.50 10.03
C SER A 116 -0.44 -8.33 8.85
N GLY A 117 -0.86 -7.67 7.71
CA GLY A 117 -1.17 -8.22 6.34
C GLY A 117 -2.16 -7.33 5.52
N PHE A 118 -2.16 -7.28 4.15
CA PHE A 118 -2.83 -6.20 3.36
C PHE A 118 -4.18 -6.47 2.64
N SER A 119 -4.61 -7.73 2.47
CA SER A 119 -5.89 -8.08 1.82
C SER A 119 -7.10 -7.42 2.52
N ARG A 120 -7.13 -7.51 3.86
CA ARG A 120 -7.57 -6.53 4.87
C ARG A 120 -8.14 -5.21 4.40
N TYR A 121 -7.33 -4.45 3.67
CA TYR A 121 -7.54 -3.02 3.47
C TYR A 121 -8.20 -2.72 2.14
N LYS A 122 -8.58 -3.74 1.37
CA LYS A 122 -9.09 -3.56 0.01
C LYS A 122 -10.18 -2.48 -0.03
N LYS A 123 -11.15 -2.51 0.90
CA LYS A 123 -12.20 -1.48 0.98
C LYS A 123 -11.66 -0.09 1.29
N LEU A 124 -10.85 0.05 2.35
CA LEU A 124 -10.29 1.35 2.75
C LEU A 124 -9.37 1.93 1.67
N LEU A 125 -8.54 1.10 1.03
CA LEU A 125 -7.69 1.49 -0.09
C LEU A 125 -8.52 1.85 -1.33
N THR A 126 -9.56 1.07 -1.67
CA THR A 126 -10.47 1.40 -2.78
C THR A 126 -11.15 2.74 -2.53
N SER A 127 -11.72 2.95 -1.34
CA SER A 127 -12.35 4.22 -0.98
C SER A 127 -11.35 5.37 -1.00
N LEU A 128 -10.15 5.18 -0.43
CA LEU A 128 -9.09 6.20 -0.50
C LEU A 128 -8.80 6.58 -1.95
N CYS A 129 -8.54 5.59 -2.80
CA CYS A 129 -8.13 5.84 -4.17
C CYS A 129 -9.26 6.48 -4.96
N HIS A 130 -10.51 6.12 -4.68
CA HIS A 130 -11.69 6.77 -5.24
C HIS A 130 -11.78 8.24 -4.80
N HIS A 131 -11.64 8.54 -3.50
CA HIS A 131 -11.76 9.91 -3.02
C HIS A 131 -10.56 10.79 -3.40
N ALA A 132 -9.35 10.31 -3.13
CA ALA A 132 -8.12 11.09 -3.34
C ALA A 132 -7.66 11.11 -4.80
N ALA A 133 -8.18 10.27 -5.70
CA ALA A 133 -7.71 10.24 -7.08
C ALA A 133 -8.77 9.82 -8.10
N GLU A 134 -10.03 9.63 -7.70
CA GLU A 134 -11.11 9.10 -8.55
C GLU A 134 -10.74 7.73 -9.17
N ILE A 135 -9.91 6.95 -8.46
CA ILE A 135 -9.43 5.64 -8.88
C ILE A 135 -10.26 4.53 -8.26
N GLU A 136 -10.97 3.81 -9.12
CA GLU A 136 -11.61 2.55 -8.78
C GLU A 136 -10.61 1.39 -8.83
N LEU A 137 -10.04 1.02 -7.67
CA LEU A 137 -9.07 -0.10 -7.59
C LEU A 137 -9.67 -1.44 -8.04
N SER A 138 -11.00 -1.61 -7.98
CA SER A 138 -11.69 -2.79 -8.49
C SER A 138 -11.67 -2.88 -10.02
N ASP A 139 -11.59 -1.75 -10.70
CA ASP A 139 -11.59 -1.66 -12.16
C ASP A 139 -10.16 -1.75 -12.73
N LEU A 140 -9.16 -1.43 -11.91
CA LEU A 140 -7.76 -1.63 -12.27
C LEU A 140 -7.42 -3.12 -12.28
N LYS A 141 -7.38 -3.69 -13.49
CA LYS A 141 -7.06 -5.11 -13.71
C LYS A 141 -5.58 -5.32 -13.98
N GLY A 142 -4.99 -6.31 -13.32
CA GLY A 142 -3.63 -6.74 -13.61
C GLY A 142 -3.54 -7.64 -14.84
N ILE A 143 -2.42 -8.34 -14.96
CA ILE A 143 -2.05 -9.14 -16.14
C ILE A 143 -2.98 -10.35 -16.29
N ASP A 144 -3.46 -10.90 -15.18
CA ASP A 144 -4.36 -12.06 -15.18
C ASP A 144 -5.84 -11.64 -15.36
N GLY A 145 -6.11 -10.35 -15.60
CA GLY A 145 -7.44 -9.80 -15.75
C GLY A 145 -8.24 -9.72 -14.44
N LYS A 146 -7.59 -10.00 -13.30
CA LYS A 146 -8.18 -9.85 -11.96
C LYS A 146 -7.96 -8.43 -11.44
N PRO A 147 -8.78 -7.95 -10.48
CA PRO A 147 -8.49 -6.70 -9.78
C PRO A 147 -7.08 -6.69 -9.18
N ILE A 148 -6.39 -5.55 -9.26
CA ILE A 148 -4.96 -5.44 -8.94
C ILE A 148 -4.63 -5.87 -7.50
N LEU A 149 -5.54 -5.62 -6.56
CA LEU A 149 -5.37 -6.01 -5.16
C LEU A 149 -5.50 -7.52 -4.93
N GLU A 150 -6.25 -8.21 -5.79
CA GLU A 150 -6.30 -9.68 -5.78
C GLU A 150 -5.00 -10.26 -6.35
N GLU A 151 -4.47 -9.68 -7.43
CA GLU A 151 -3.17 -10.11 -7.96
C GLU A 151 -2.01 -9.83 -6.99
N ALA A 152 -2.05 -8.70 -6.28
CA ALA A 152 -1.12 -8.43 -5.19
C ALA A 152 -1.20 -9.51 -4.12
N SER A 153 -2.43 -9.91 -3.72
CA SER A 153 -2.64 -10.96 -2.72
C SER A 153 -2.12 -12.32 -3.20
N ASP A 154 -2.32 -12.66 -4.48
CA ASP A 154 -1.74 -13.86 -5.09
C ASP A 154 -0.20 -13.86 -4.98
N VAL A 155 0.43 -12.72 -5.32
CA VAL A 155 1.90 -12.53 -5.26
C VAL A 155 2.42 -12.66 -3.83
N TYR A 156 1.71 -12.08 -2.86
CA TYR A 156 2.03 -12.22 -1.43
C TYR A 156 2.05 -13.68 -0.98
N ASN A 157 1.02 -14.46 -1.35
CA ASN A 157 0.94 -15.88 -1.03
C ASN A 157 2.10 -16.68 -1.65
N ILE A 158 2.52 -16.32 -2.86
CA ILE A 158 3.71 -16.93 -3.48
C ILE A 158 4.96 -16.58 -2.68
N ARG A 159 5.15 -15.29 -2.33
CA ARG A 159 6.28 -14.84 -1.51
C ARG A 159 6.36 -15.58 -0.19
N SER A 160 5.23 -15.75 0.51
CA SER A 160 5.19 -16.50 1.77
C SER A 160 5.71 -17.93 1.58
N ARG A 161 5.27 -18.63 0.53
CA ARG A 161 5.81 -19.97 0.21
C ARG A 161 7.31 -19.94 -0.11
N VAL A 162 7.80 -18.92 -0.82
CA VAL A 162 9.24 -18.79 -1.13
C VAL A 162 10.07 -18.63 0.15
N THR A 163 9.67 -17.71 1.03
CA THR A 163 10.43 -17.37 2.25
C THR A 163 10.34 -18.48 3.31
N HIS A 164 9.16 -19.06 3.51
CA HIS A 164 8.90 -19.96 4.64
C HIS A 164 9.01 -21.44 4.28
N GLN A 165 8.67 -21.81 3.05
CA GLN A 165 8.60 -23.21 2.61
C GLN A 165 9.71 -23.58 1.62
N GLY A 166 10.60 -22.64 1.28
CA GLY A 166 11.66 -22.85 0.31
C GLY A 166 11.16 -23.05 -1.13
N TYR A 167 9.94 -22.59 -1.44
CA TYR A 167 9.33 -22.73 -2.75
C TYR A 167 10.19 -22.10 -3.85
N GLN A 168 10.27 -22.79 -4.99
CA GLN A 168 11.00 -22.32 -6.16
C GLN A 168 10.06 -21.55 -7.09
N ALA A 169 9.95 -20.24 -6.85
CA ALA A 169 9.17 -19.37 -7.72
C ALA A 169 9.67 -19.42 -9.17
N THR A 170 8.72 -19.48 -10.09
CA THR A 170 8.96 -19.44 -11.52
C THR A 170 9.25 -18.02 -11.99
N THR A 171 9.87 -17.89 -13.18
CA THR A 171 10.06 -16.58 -13.82
C THR A 171 8.72 -15.89 -14.07
N SER A 172 7.68 -16.63 -14.45
CA SER A 172 6.34 -16.07 -14.68
C SER A 172 5.72 -15.50 -13.39
N GLU A 173 5.85 -16.19 -12.25
CA GLU A 173 5.37 -15.66 -10.96
C GLU A 173 6.15 -14.40 -10.53
N MET A 174 7.45 -14.35 -10.80
CA MET A 174 8.28 -13.17 -10.55
C MET A 174 7.87 -12.00 -11.47
N GLU A 175 7.62 -12.26 -12.75
CA GLU A 175 7.14 -11.25 -13.70
C GLU A 175 5.77 -10.71 -13.32
N LYS A 176 4.88 -11.57 -12.80
CA LYS A 176 3.60 -11.13 -12.21
C LYS A 176 3.85 -10.16 -11.05
N ALA A 177 4.74 -10.50 -10.12
CA ALA A 177 5.10 -9.62 -9.00
C ALA A 177 5.63 -8.26 -9.48
N ARG A 178 6.52 -8.27 -10.48
CA ARG A 178 7.04 -7.05 -11.12
C ARG A 178 5.91 -6.19 -11.70
N ASN A 179 5.03 -6.81 -12.49
CA ASN A 179 3.93 -6.09 -13.15
C ASN A 179 2.99 -5.46 -12.14
N VAL A 180 2.62 -6.20 -11.08
CA VAL A 180 1.79 -5.68 -10.00
C VAL A 180 2.47 -4.50 -9.31
N ALA A 181 3.78 -4.58 -9.03
CA ALA A 181 4.54 -3.49 -8.41
C ALA A 181 4.56 -2.23 -9.28
N VAL A 182 4.80 -2.36 -10.59
CA VAL A 182 4.76 -1.24 -11.54
C VAL A 182 3.38 -0.62 -11.59
N MET A 183 2.32 -1.43 -11.65
CA MET A 183 0.95 -0.93 -11.72
C MET A 183 0.55 -0.20 -10.44
N ILE A 184 0.89 -0.73 -9.26
CA ILE A 184 0.59 -0.03 -8.00
C ILE A 184 1.33 1.30 -7.93
N LEU A 185 2.60 1.37 -8.32
CA LEU A 185 3.33 2.65 -8.35
C LEU A 185 2.67 3.65 -9.33
N THR A 186 2.54 3.26 -10.60
CA THR A 186 2.20 4.20 -11.69
C THR A 186 0.71 4.46 -11.87
N LYS A 187 -0.16 3.57 -11.38
CA LYS A 187 -1.61 3.67 -11.54
C LYS A 187 -2.34 3.90 -10.22
N VAL A 188 -1.64 3.90 -9.08
CA VAL A 188 -2.26 4.16 -7.78
C VAL A 188 -1.47 5.20 -7.01
N VAL A 189 -0.21 4.92 -6.66
CA VAL A 189 0.60 5.80 -5.80
C VAL A 189 0.86 7.16 -6.45
N GLU A 190 1.39 7.18 -7.67
CA GLU A 190 1.70 8.43 -8.38
C GLU A 190 0.45 9.30 -8.59
N PRO A 191 -0.69 8.78 -9.10
CA PRO A 191 -1.92 9.57 -9.18
C PRO A 191 -2.42 10.14 -7.85
N VAL A 192 -2.36 9.36 -6.76
CA VAL A 192 -2.77 9.84 -5.42
C VAL A 192 -1.86 10.99 -4.97
N LEU A 193 -0.55 10.87 -5.16
CA LEU A 193 0.38 11.96 -4.84
C LEU A 193 0.10 13.19 -5.70
N LEU A 194 -0.12 13.02 -7.01
CA LEU A 194 -0.39 14.12 -7.94
C LEU A 194 -1.64 14.90 -7.57
N LYS A 195 -2.73 14.25 -7.13
CA LYS A 195 -3.93 14.97 -6.66
C LYS A 195 -3.63 15.85 -5.44
N LEU A 196 -2.71 15.40 -4.58
CA LEU A 196 -2.28 16.15 -3.40
C LEU A 196 -1.24 17.25 -3.72
N GLY A 197 -0.92 17.49 -5.00
CA GLY A 197 0.12 18.42 -5.44
C GLY A 197 1.54 17.91 -5.14
N LEU A 198 1.72 16.59 -5.09
CA LEU A 198 2.98 15.94 -4.76
C LEU A 198 3.43 15.02 -5.90
N PHE A 199 4.73 14.77 -6.02
CA PHE A 199 5.26 13.83 -7.00
C PHE A 199 6.48 13.08 -6.47
N VAL A 200 6.80 11.96 -7.10
CA VAL A 200 8.01 11.20 -6.79
C VAL A 200 9.17 11.80 -7.58
N GLY A 201 10.20 12.26 -6.87
CA GLY A 201 11.43 12.79 -7.47
C GLY A 201 12.67 12.26 -6.78
N LYS A 202 13.83 12.83 -7.14
CA LYS A 202 15.10 12.60 -6.46
C LYS A 202 15.58 13.88 -5.80
N ASP A 203 16.18 13.75 -4.63
CA ASP A 203 16.89 14.85 -3.99
C ASP A 203 18.27 15.10 -4.63
N GLU A 204 19.01 16.10 -4.13
CA GLU A 204 20.37 16.41 -4.59
C GLU A 204 21.35 15.24 -4.37
N GLY A 205 21.06 14.35 -3.42
CA GLY A 205 21.82 13.13 -3.14
C GLY A 205 21.46 11.94 -4.04
N GLY A 206 20.45 12.07 -4.90
CA GLY A 206 19.96 11.00 -5.78
C GLY A 206 19.00 10.00 -5.11
N SER A 207 18.58 10.26 -3.87
CA SER A 207 17.62 9.46 -3.11
C SER A 207 16.19 9.80 -3.54
N TYR A 208 15.33 8.79 -3.63
CA TYR A 208 13.93 9.01 -4.01
C TYR A 208 13.14 9.65 -2.87
N MET A 209 12.40 10.70 -3.18
CA MET A 209 11.58 11.45 -2.22
C MET A 209 10.24 11.84 -2.82
N ILE A 210 9.27 12.09 -1.95
CA ILE A 210 8.03 12.78 -2.30
C ILE A 210 8.30 14.29 -2.22
N LEU A 211 8.10 14.98 -3.34
CA LEU A 211 8.38 16.39 -3.51
C LEU A 211 7.08 17.16 -3.77
N ASP A 212 7.08 18.43 -3.39
CA ASP A 212 5.97 19.37 -3.61
C ASP A 212 6.09 19.98 -5.01
N ASP A 213 4.99 20.01 -5.77
CA ASP A 213 4.96 20.62 -7.11
C ASP A 213 5.05 22.16 -7.06
N GLY A 214 4.79 22.75 -5.90
CA GLY A 214 4.92 24.19 -5.67
C GLY A 214 3.89 25.06 -6.42
N GLU A 215 2.89 24.48 -7.07
CA GLU A 215 1.92 25.22 -7.91
C GLU A 215 0.63 25.65 -7.18
N ASN A 216 0.48 25.39 -5.88
CA ASN A 216 -0.68 25.85 -5.09
C ASN A 216 -0.29 26.88 -4.01
N GLY A 217 0.16 28.06 -4.44
CA GLY A 217 0.36 29.27 -3.62
C GLY A 217 -0.47 30.44 -4.10
#